data_AF-A0A7X9F9K6-F1
#
_entry.id   AF-A0A7X9F9K6-F1
#
_cell.length_a   1.000
_cell.length_b   1.000
_cell.length_c   1.000
_cell.angle_alpha   90.00
_cell.angle_beta   90.00
_cell.angle_gamma   90.00
#
_symmetry.space_group_name_H-M   'P 1'
#
loop_
_entity.id
_entity.type
_entity.pdbx_description
1 polymer ?
#
loop_
_entity_poly.entity_id
_entity_poly.type
_entity_poly.pdbx_seq_one_letter_code
_entity_poly.pdbx_strand_id
1 'polypeptide(L)'
;MKTYLFPSLLLALTLISCTHQTTLKPMDKTLYPDPPIAPARPVTFEEFGNKRTDPWFWLRDKNNPEVIEYLKAENAYCDAVMADTRELQEQIFNEIKGRIKEDDESVPVPHNGYLYFSRTLPGKQYPVYLRKKAESGPEEVLFDVNHMAAHQPAFLFEEYEISPDNRYAAYTFNTTGSYAEFTLKIRDLSTGTDLPYAIEKVQSFAWAADSKTLFYVIGNESFRPFKVFRHRLNSPGKDVPVFEEKDEMFNVSVEKTLSEDYLMIHTSSFTTSEVRLLKATEPEGSFTVFAPRRKGIRYSVEYHREKGFYIYYQDETLNNGRILTAPEKIPSDPAAWKEIIAHDPAVKIQGLDVFARHLVLFIRTQGLTGIRIYGLNGQLQHEIRFPEPVYTVSPYSNPEYDQNVYR
;
A
#
# COMPACT_ATOMS: atom_id res chain seq x y z
N MET A 1 -59.84 -39.88 23.85
CA MET A 1 -60.01 -41.34 23.93
C MET A 1 -60.25 -41.88 22.54
N LYS A 2 -59.23 -42.54 21.96
CA LYS A 2 -59.26 -43.57 20.89
C LYS A 2 -57.91 -43.56 20.17
N THR A 3 -57.04 -44.44 20.65
CA THR A 3 -55.98 -45.16 19.94
C THR A 3 -56.46 -45.73 18.61
N TYR A 4 -55.62 -45.75 17.57
CA TYR A 4 -55.36 -46.88 16.64
C TYR A 4 -54.08 -46.52 15.83
N LEU A 5 -52.94 -47.16 16.11
CA LEU A 5 -52.41 -48.38 15.45
C LEU A 5 -51.82 -48.10 14.06
N PHE A 6 -50.48 -48.13 14.02
CA PHE A 6 -49.66 -48.37 12.83
C PHE A 6 -50.13 -49.63 12.09
N PRO A 7 -49.93 -49.67 10.76
CA PRO A 7 -48.92 -50.61 10.29
C PRO A 7 -47.93 -50.01 9.30
N SER A 8 -46.70 -50.46 9.48
CA SER A 8 -45.53 -50.39 8.64
C SER A 8 -45.82 -50.65 7.17
N LEU A 9 -45.35 -49.77 6.28
CA LEU A 9 -44.90 -50.18 4.95
C LEU A 9 -43.65 -49.38 4.60
N LEU A 10 -42.51 -50.09 4.61
CA LEU A 10 -41.28 -49.68 3.95
C LEU A 10 -41.57 -49.46 2.46
N LEU A 11 -41.20 -48.31 1.92
CA LEU A 11 -40.56 -48.27 0.61
C LEU A 11 -39.55 -47.13 0.59
N ALA A 12 -38.29 -47.53 0.69
CA ALA A 12 -37.14 -46.68 0.48
C ALA A 12 -37.14 -46.17 -0.97
N LEU A 13 -37.56 -44.93 -1.17
CA LEU A 13 -37.24 -44.19 -2.39
C LEU A 13 -35.83 -43.63 -2.24
N THR A 14 -34.92 -44.42 -2.77
CA THR A 14 -33.54 -44.17 -3.13
C THR A 14 -33.19 -42.68 -3.32
N LEU A 15 -32.32 -42.21 -2.42
CA LEU A 15 -31.35 -41.15 -2.68
C LEU A 15 -30.52 -41.52 -3.92
N ILE A 16 -30.97 -41.13 -5.11
CA ILE A 16 -30.09 -40.98 -6.27
C ILE A 16 -29.76 -39.49 -6.34
N SER A 17 -29.11 -38.98 -5.29
CA SER A 17 -28.24 -37.81 -5.48
C SER A 17 -27.04 -38.34 -6.23
N CYS A 18 -26.86 -37.86 -7.46
CA CYS A 18 -25.70 -38.13 -8.30
C CYS A 18 -24.39 -37.93 -7.53
N THR A 19 -23.87 -39.01 -6.95
CA THR A 19 -22.45 -39.20 -6.72
C THR A 19 -21.82 -39.57 -8.06
N HIS A 20 -21.78 -38.61 -9.00
CA HIS A 20 -20.70 -38.64 -9.99
C HIS A 20 -19.43 -38.29 -9.23
N GLN A 21 -18.84 -39.29 -8.58
CA GLN A 21 -17.41 -39.29 -8.38
C GLN A 21 -16.80 -39.38 -9.76
N THR A 22 -16.59 -38.23 -10.40
CA THR A 22 -15.69 -38.13 -11.53
C THR A 22 -14.34 -38.52 -10.97
N THR A 23 -13.96 -39.78 -11.13
CA THR A 23 -12.58 -40.20 -10.95
C THR A 23 -11.79 -39.39 -11.96
N LEU A 24 -11.14 -38.33 -11.50
CA LEU A 24 -10.19 -37.56 -12.29
C LEU A 24 -9.17 -38.58 -12.79
N LYS A 25 -9.25 -38.94 -14.07
CA LYS A 25 -8.19 -39.72 -14.69
C LYS A 25 -6.95 -38.85 -14.62
N PRO A 26 -5.84 -39.37 -14.06
CA PRO A 26 -4.58 -38.65 -14.14
C PRO A 26 -4.30 -38.34 -15.61
N MET A 27 -3.92 -37.10 -15.87
CA MET A 27 -3.61 -36.60 -17.20
C MET A 27 -2.59 -37.53 -17.85
N ASP A 28 -2.91 -38.06 -19.04
CA ASP A 28 -1.99 -38.92 -19.76
C ASP A 28 -0.83 -38.08 -20.29
N LYS A 29 0.33 -38.24 -19.64
CA LYS A 29 1.54 -37.47 -19.96
C LYS A 29 2.03 -37.69 -21.39
N THR A 30 1.61 -38.77 -22.05
CA THR A 30 1.99 -39.06 -23.44
C THR A 30 1.29 -38.17 -24.47
N LEU A 31 0.28 -37.40 -24.05
CA LEU A 31 -0.46 -36.47 -24.90
C LEU A 31 0.25 -35.12 -25.10
N TYR A 32 1.35 -34.86 -24.41
CA TYR A 32 2.03 -33.57 -24.39
C TYR A 32 3.52 -33.73 -24.73
N PRO A 33 4.18 -32.69 -25.27
CA PRO A 33 5.64 -32.70 -25.45
C PRO A 33 6.34 -32.90 -24.09
N ASP A 34 7.56 -33.43 -24.10
CA ASP A 34 8.36 -33.45 -22.87
C ASP A 34 8.68 -32.01 -22.42
N PRO A 35 8.68 -31.71 -21.10
CA PRO A 35 9.07 -30.40 -20.61
C PRO A 35 10.54 -30.13 -20.94
N PRO A 36 10.91 -28.88 -21.23
CA PRO A 36 12.31 -28.52 -21.44
C PRO A 36 13.12 -28.75 -20.15
N ILE A 37 14.37 -29.18 -20.31
CA ILE A 37 15.25 -29.50 -19.18
C ILE A 37 16.38 -28.47 -19.12
N ALA A 38 16.44 -27.69 -18.04
CA ALA A 38 17.56 -26.79 -17.80
C ALA A 38 18.85 -27.57 -17.53
N PRO A 39 19.94 -27.33 -18.29
CA PRO A 39 21.22 -27.98 -18.01
C PRO A 39 21.76 -27.55 -16.64
N ALA A 40 22.25 -28.53 -15.88
CA ALA A 40 22.95 -28.30 -14.63
C ALA A 40 24.36 -27.72 -14.89
N ARG A 41 24.67 -26.61 -14.22
CA ARG A 41 25.96 -25.91 -14.21
C ARG A 41 26.34 -25.58 -12.77
N PRO A 42 26.97 -26.51 -12.05
CA PRO A 42 27.28 -26.36 -10.63
C PRO A 42 28.10 -25.10 -10.33
N VAL A 43 27.53 -24.21 -9.51
CA VAL A 43 28.26 -23.12 -8.86
C VAL A 43 28.25 -23.38 -7.35
N THR A 44 29.42 -23.40 -6.73
CA THR A 44 29.55 -23.62 -5.27
C THR A 44 29.85 -22.32 -4.55
N PHE A 45 29.05 -22.03 -3.53
CA PHE A 45 29.19 -20.92 -2.61
C PHE A 45 29.82 -21.42 -1.32
N GLU A 46 30.79 -20.68 -0.78
CA GLU A 46 31.43 -20.96 0.51
C GLU A 46 31.22 -19.76 1.44
N GLU A 47 30.23 -19.85 2.32
CA GLU A 47 29.76 -18.75 3.16
C GLU A 47 29.55 -19.27 4.58
N PHE A 48 29.98 -18.50 5.59
CA PHE A 48 29.83 -18.86 7.01
C PHE A 48 30.35 -20.27 7.37
N GLY A 49 31.39 -20.75 6.67
CA GLY A 49 31.96 -22.09 6.86
C GLY A 49 31.15 -23.24 6.25
N ASN A 50 30.07 -22.95 5.51
CA ASN A 50 29.24 -23.94 4.84
C ASN A 50 29.47 -23.89 3.31
N LYS A 51 29.34 -25.05 2.65
CA LYS A 51 29.36 -25.14 1.19
C LYS A 51 27.96 -25.46 0.67
N ARG A 52 27.50 -24.71 -0.32
CA ARG A 52 26.24 -24.96 -1.02
C ARG A 52 26.48 -24.92 -2.52
N THR A 53 26.01 -25.93 -3.23
CA THR A 53 26.09 -25.97 -4.69
C THR A 53 24.72 -25.72 -5.29
N ASP A 54 24.65 -24.76 -6.20
CA ASP A 54 23.45 -24.45 -6.99
C ASP A 54 23.75 -24.73 -8.47
N PRO A 55 23.26 -25.86 -9.02
CA PRO A 55 23.43 -26.18 -10.43
C PRO A 55 22.66 -25.27 -11.39
N TRP A 56 21.72 -24.47 -10.92
CA TRP A 56 20.88 -23.62 -11.78
C TRP A 56 21.06 -22.14 -11.52
N PHE A 57 22.12 -21.76 -10.78
CA PHE A 57 22.42 -20.37 -10.47
C PHE A 57 22.48 -19.47 -11.71
N TRP A 58 22.93 -20.01 -12.85
CA TRP A 58 23.02 -19.30 -14.13
C TRP A 58 21.66 -18.80 -14.65
N LEU A 59 20.53 -19.41 -14.27
CA LEU A 59 19.18 -18.98 -14.65
C LEU A 59 18.80 -17.61 -14.08
N ARG A 60 19.54 -17.09 -13.09
CA ARG A 60 19.31 -15.75 -12.53
C ARG A 60 19.59 -14.62 -13.52
N ASP A 61 20.44 -14.86 -14.52
CA ASP A 61 20.89 -13.83 -15.45
C ASP A 61 19.86 -13.64 -16.57
N LYS A 62 19.00 -12.65 -16.39
CA LYS A 62 17.88 -12.34 -17.30
C LYS A 62 18.33 -11.90 -18.70
N ASN A 63 19.59 -11.46 -18.85
CA ASN A 63 20.13 -11.02 -20.13
C ASN A 63 20.86 -12.13 -20.88
N ASN A 64 21.07 -13.29 -20.25
CA ASN A 64 21.73 -14.42 -20.88
C ASN A 64 20.82 -15.01 -21.98
N PRO A 65 21.29 -15.06 -23.25
CA PRO A 65 20.51 -15.61 -24.36
C PRO A 65 20.03 -17.05 -24.11
N GLU A 66 20.83 -17.88 -23.42
CA GLU A 66 20.43 -19.26 -23.12
C GLU A 66 19.30 -19.33 -22.09
N VAL A 67 19.24 -18.39 -21.15
CA VAL A 67 18.12 -18.28 -20.20
C VAL A 67 16.86 -17.86 -20.96
N ILE A 68 16.98 -16.89 -21.87
CA ILE A 68 15.87 -16.42 -22.70
C ILE A 68 15.32 -17.57 -23.57
N GLU A 69 16.19 -18.33 -24.23
CA GLU A 69 15.78 -19.47 -25.04
C GLU A 69 15.14 -20.58 -24.18
N TYR A 70 15.67 -20.83 -22.97
CA TYR A 70 15.04 -21.76 -22.05
C TYR A 70 13.64 -21.31 -21.61
N LEU A 71 13.46 -20.02 -21.28
CA LEU A 71 12.15 -19.45 -20.95
C LEU A 71 11.16 -19.51 -22.11
N LYS A 72 11.62 -19.30 -23.36
CA LYS A 72 10.78 -19.49 -24.54
C LYS A 72 10.33 -20.94 -24.69
N ALA A 73 11.22 -21.90 -24.43
CA ALA A 73 10.87 -23.32 -24.46
C ALA A 73 9.85 -23.69 -23.37
N GLU A 74 10.00 -23.14 -22.15
CA GLU A 74 9.04 -23.33 -21.06
C GLU A 74 7.67 -22.72 -21.41
N ASN A 75 7.63 -21.52 -22.00
CA ASN A 75 6.40 -20.90 -22.48
C ASN A 75 5.72 -21.74 -23.56
N ALA A 76 6.48 -22.24 -24.54
CA ALA A 76 5.94 -23.10 -25.60
C ALA A 76 5.40 -24.43 -25.06
N TYR A 77 6.07 -25.03 -24.07
CA TYR A 77 5.58 -26.21 -23.37
C TYR A 77 4.27 -25.92 -22.62
N CYS A 78 4.20 -24.80 -21.89
CA CYS A 78 2.98 -24.33 -21.23
C CYS A 78 1.82 -24.15 -22.23
N ASP A 79 2.07 -23.47 -23.36
CA ASP A 79 1.08 -23.26 -24.41
C ASP A 79 0.54 -24.57 -25.00
N ALA A 80 1.39 -25.59 -25.11
CA ALA A 80 1.01 -26.91 -25.60
C ALA A 80 0.18 -27.70 -24.57
N VAL A 81 0.60 -27.69 -23.30
CA VAL A 81 -0.11 -28.37 -22.21
C VAL A 81 -1.47 -27.75 -21.93
N MET A 82 -1.57 -26.42 -22.05
CA MET A 82 -2.80 -25.67 -21.78
C MET A 82 -3.71 -25.54 -23.01
N ALA A 83 -3.32 -26.09 -24.16
CA ALA A 83 -4.01 -25.86 -25.44
C ALA A 83 -5.48 -26.30 -25.44
N ASP A 84 -5.80 -27.41 -24.78
CA ASP A 84 -7.14 -27.97 -24.66
C ASP A 84 -8.07 -27.17 -23.74
N THR A 85 -7.51 -26.31 -22.89
CA THR A 85 -8.28 -25.44 -21.98
C THR A 85 -8.57 -24.05 -22.56
N ARG A 86 -8.18 -23.74 -23.80
CA ARG A 86 -8.33 -22.39 -24.39
C ARG A 86 -9.76 -21.87 -24.38
N GLU A 87 -10.74 -22.71 -24.72
CA GLU A 87 -12.16 -22.33 -24.67
C GLU A 87 -12.61 -21.98 -23.24
N LEU A 88 -12.16 -22.76 -22.24
CA LEU A 88 -12.45 -22.48 -20.83
C LEU A 88 -11.76 -21.20 -20.35
N GLN A 89 -10.50 -20.95 -20.77
CA GLN A 89 -9.78 -19.72 -20.45
C GLN A 89 -10.51 -18.49 -21.01
N GLU A 90 -10.97 -18.55 -22.26
CA GLU A 90 -11.75 -17.47 -22.89
C GLU A 90 -13.10 -17.26 -22.19
N GLN A 91 -13.78 -18.34 -21.80
CA GLN A 91 -15.00 -18.25 -21.00
C GLN A 91 -14.74 -17.53 -19.68
N ILE A 92 -13.73 -17.96 -18.92
CA ILE A 92 -13.36 -17.34 -17.63
C ILE A 92 -12.95 -15.88 -17.82
N PHE A 93 -12.18 -15.56 -18.88
CA PHE A 93 -11.80 -14.19 -19.21
C PHE A 93 -13.03 -13.30 -19.45
N ASN A 94 -13.96 -13.73 -20.30
CA ASN A 94 -15.19 -12.99 -20.61
C ASN A 94 -16.08 -12.85 -19.37
N GLU A 95 -16.13 -13.88 -18.54
CA GLU A 95 -16.83 -13.88 -17.25
C GLU A 95 -16.23 -12.86 -16.26
N ILE A 96 -14.90 -12.79 -16.13
CA ILE A 96 -14.23 -11.79 -15.27
C ILE A 96 -14.47 -10.39 -15.84
N LYS A 97 -14.23 -10.21 -17.14
CA LYS A 97 -14.44 -8.93 -17.83
C LYS A 97 -15.88 -8.44 -17.69
N GLY A 98 -16.87 -9.30 -17.84
CA GLY A 98 -18.30 -8.96 -17.71
C GLY A 98 -18.73 -8.55 -16.29
N ARG A 99 -17.89 -8.80 -15.27
CA ARG A 99 -18.12 -8.36 -13.89
C ARG A 99 -17.37 -7.06 -13.55
N ILE A 100 -16.57 -6.53 -14.48
CA ILE A 100 -15.88 -5.26 -14.34
C ILE A 100 -16.72 -4.19 -15.04
N LYS A 101 -17.00 -3.10 -14.33
CA LYS A 101 -17.60 -1.91 -14.92
C LYS A 101 -16.50 -1.09 -15.58
N GLU A 102 -16.42 -1.10 -16.92
CA GLU A 102 -15.32 -0.43 -17.64
C GLU A 102 -15.39 1.11 -17.49
N ASP A 103 -16.60 1.67 -17.43
CA ASP A 103 -16.86 3.09 -17.17
C ASP A 103 -17.23 3.27 -15.70
N ASP A 104 -16.27 3.66 -14.87
CA ASP A 104 -16.48 3.82 -13.44
C ASP A 104 -15.72 5.01 -12.88
N GLU A 105 -16.22 5.53 -11.77
CA GLU A 105 -15.65 6.67 -11.07
C GLU A 105 -15.41 6.32 -9.60
N SER A 106 -14.26 6.72 -9.08
CA SER A 106 -14.03 6.64 -7.63
C SER A 106 -14.92 7.64 -6.90
N VAL A 107 -15.19 7.35 -5.62
CA VAL A 107 -15.86 8.32 -4.74
C VAL A 107 -15.00 9.59 -4.63
N PRO A 108 -15.54 10.80 -4.87
CA PRO A 108 -14.78 12.02 -4.72
C PRO A 108 -14.30 12.27 -3.28
N VAL A 109 -13.03 12.63 -3.15
CA VAL A 109 -12.35 12.87 -1.87
C VAL A 109 -12.04 14.36 -1.75
N PRO A 110 -12.57 15.07 -0.73
CA PRO A 110 -12.22 16.45 -0.49
C PRO A 110 -10.78 16.55 0.02
N HIS A 111 -10.02 17.48 -0.54
CA HIS A 111 -8.69 17.86 -0.06
C HIS A 111 -8.36 19.27 -0.54
N ASN A 112 -7.97 20.14 0.38
CA ASN A 112 -7.42 21.47 0.08
C ASN A 112 -8.26 22.29 -0.94
N GLY A 113 -9.59 22.27 -0.77
CA GLY A 113 -10.53 23.04 -1.60
C GLY A 113 -10.88 22.42 -2.96
N TYR A 114 -10.50 21.16 -3.20
CA TYR A 114 -10.91 20.38 -4.37
C TYR A 114 -11.50 19.04 -3.96
N LEU A 115 -12.26 18.45 -4.87
CA LEU A 115 -12.70 17.06 -4.86
C LEU A 115 -11.84 16.28 -5.85
N TYR A 116 -11.04 15.33 -5.37
CA TYR A 116 -10.18 14.47 -6.17
C TYR A 116 -10.86 13.13 -6.43
N PHE A 117 -10.72 12.62 -7.64
CA PHE A 117 -11.30 11.33 -8.05
C PHE A 117 -10.58 10.79 -9.28
N SER A 118 -10.82 9.53 -9.59
CA SER A 118 -10.37 8.90 -10.83
C SER A 118 -11.54 8.35 -11.63
N ARG A 119 -11.34 8.21 -12.94
CA ARG A 119 -12.30 7.64 -13.87
C ARG A 119 -11.64 6.60 -14.76
N THR A 120 -12.25 5.44 -14.92
CA THR A 120 -11.90 4.49 -15.99
C THR A 120 -12.82 4.71 -17.18
N LEU A 121 -12.29 4.53 -18.39
CA LEU A 121 -13.04 4.75 -19.63
C LEU A 121 -13.15 3.44 -20.42
N PRO A 122 -14.26 3.21 -21.15
CA PRO A 122 -14.41 2.03 -21.99
C PRO A 122 -13.23 1.80 -22.95
N GLY A 123 -12.73 0.57 -22.99
CA GLY A 123 -11.59 0.19 -23.83
C GLY A 123 -10.24 0.85 -23.48
N LYS A 124 -10.14 1.58 -22.36
CA LYS A 124 -8.88 2.13 -21.84
C LYS A 124 -8.32 1.24 -20.74
N GLN A 125 -6.98 1.19 -20.64
CA GLN A 125 -6.28 0.30 -19.72
C GLN A 125 -5.97 0.97 -18.37
N TYR A 126 -5.96 2.30 -18.34
CA TYR A 126 -5.54 3.07 -17.17
C TYR A 126 -6.60 4.10 -16.77
N PRO A 127 -6.63 4.50 -15.48
CA PRO A 127 -7.50 5.58 -15.03
C PRO A 127 -7.03 6.94 -15.53
N VAL A 128 -7.97 7.89 -15.57
CA VAL A 128 -7.70 9.33 -15.62
C VAL A 128 -7.88 9.88 -14.22
N TYR A 129 -6.90 10.61 -13.69
CA TYR A 129 -7.01 11.30 -12.40
C TYR A 129 -7.46 12.74 -12.61
N LEU A 130 -8.49 13.13 -11.88
CA LEU A 130 -9.16 14.42 -12.03
C LEU A 130 -9.35 15.12 -10.68
N ARG A 131 -9.65 16.41 -10.74
CA ARG A 131 -10.20 17.16 -9.62
C ARG A 131 -11.26 18.17 -10.07
N LYS A 132 -12.08 18.64 -9.14
CA LYS A 132 -13.05 19.74 -9.36
C LYS A 132 -13.22 20.55 -8.08
N LYS A 133 -13.51 21.85 -8.18
CA LYS A 133 -13.68 22.73 -6.98
C LYS A 133 -14.99 22.51 -6.23
N ALA A 134 -16.00 22.01 -6.92
CA ALA A 134 -17.33 21.75 -6.39
C ALA A 134 -17.97 20.62 -7.18
N GLU A 135 -19.00 19.98 -6.63
CA GLU A 135 -19.64 18.82 -7.27
C GLU A 135 -20.12 19.09 -8.72
N SER A 136 -20.70 20.27 -8.96
CA SER A 136 -21.16 20.73 -10.26
C SER A 136 -20.15 21.62 -11.02
N GLY A 137 -18.93 21.73 -10.51
CA GLY A 137 -17.87 22.52 -11.13
C GLY A 137 -17.23 21.82 -12.34
N PRO A 138 -16.48 22.56 -13.17
CA PRO A 138 -15.72 21.95 -14.26
C PRO A 138 -14.65 21.00 -13.71
N GLU A 139 -14.39 19.93 -14.45
CA GLU A 139 -13.33 18.96 -14.14
C GLU A 139 -11.99 19.41 -14.71
N GLU A 140 -10.94 19.21 -13.93
CA GLU A 140 -9.54 19.42 -14.29
C GLU A 140 -8.85 18.05 -14.37
N VAL A 141 -8.27 17.71 -15.53
CA VAL A 141 -7.47 16.49 -15.68
C VAL A 141 -6.08 16.75 -15.10
N LEU A 142 -5.68 15.94 -14.12
CA LEU A 142 -4.33 15.96 -13.54
C LEU A 142 -3.39 15.04 -14.32
N PHE A 143 -3.85 13.80 -14.53
CA PHE A 143 -3.09 12.75 -15.20
C PHE A 143 -4.02 11.89 -16.06
N ASP A 144 -3.86 11.96 -17.37
CA ASP A 144 -4.36 10.90 -18.26
C ASP A 144 -3.26 9.85 -18.42
N VAL A 145 -3.36 8.79 -17.62
CA VAL A 145 -2.34 7.73 -17.61
C VAL A 145 -2.35 6.94 -18.93
N ASN A 146 -3.47 6.90 -19.66
CA ASN A 146 -3.49 6.28 -21.00
C ASN A 146 -2.63 7.05 -21.99
N HIS A 147 -2.68 8.39 -21.94
CA HIS A 147 -1.83 9.23 -22.77
C HIS A 147 -0.36 9.12 -22.35
N MET A 148 -0.07 9.09 -21.04
CA MET A 148 1.30 8.94 -20.53
C MET A 148 1.92 7.57 -20.87
N ALA A 149 1.10 6.51 -20.86
CA ALA A 149 1.50 5.16 -21.20
C ALA A 149 1.60 4.91 -22.72
N ALA A 150 1.19 5.87 -23.56
CA ALA A 150 1.16 5.69 -25.00
C ALA A 150 2.55 5.31 -25.53
N HIS A 151 2.59 4.23 -26.32
CA HIS A 151 3.81 3.67 -26.92
C HIS A 151 4.84 3.10 -25.93
N GLN A 152 4.50 2.97 -24.64
CA GLN A 152 5.35 2.28 -23.67
C GLN A 152 4.97 0.79 -23.61
N PRO A 153 5.95 -0.14 -23.57
CA PRO A 153 5.67 -1.58 -23.45
C PRO A 153 5.07 -1.95 -22.09
N ALA A 154 5.38 -1.17 -21.06
CA ALA A 154 4.77 -1.22 -19.75
C ALA A 154 4.68 0.21 -19.18
N PHE A 155 3.69 0.46 -18.33
CA PHE A 155 3.57 1.72 -17.60
C PHE A 155 2.91 1.45 -16.25
N LEU A 156 3.56 1.89 -15.18
CA LEU A 156 3.02 1.90 -13.82
C LEU A 156 3.01 3.34 -13.33
N PHE A 157 1.84 3.82 -12.92
CA PHE A 157 1.65 5.07 -12.20
C PHE A 157 1.32 4.71 -10.75
N GLU A 158 2.14 5.13 -9.80
CA GLU A 158 2.04 4.64 -8.42
C GLU A 158 1.29 5.62 -7.53
N GLU A 159 1.87 6.79 -7.28
CA GLU A 159 1.28 7.77 -6.38
C GLU A 159 1.54 9.21 -6.86
N TYR A 160 0.76 10.15 -6.31
CA TYR A 160 0.96 11.57 -6.50
C TYR A 160 0.58 12.36 -5.25
N GLU A 161 1.20 13.52 -5.08
CA GLU A 161 0.88 14.49 -4.03
C GLU A 161 0.80 15.90 -4.62
N ILE A 162 -0.22 16.64 -4.22
CA ILE A 162 -0.47 18.01 -4.65
C ILE A 162 0.21 18.98 -3.68
N SER A 163 0.90 20.00 -4.21
CA SER A 163 1.48 21.05 -3.39
C SER A 163 0.40 21.84 -2.64
N PRO A 164 0.68 22.41 -1.45
CA PRO A 164 -0.30 23.15 -0.65
C PRO A 164 -0.98 24.31 -1.39
N ASP A 165 -0.34 24.94 -2.37
CA ASP A 165 -0.92 25.99 -3.21
C ASP A 165 -1.74 25.45 -4.40
N ASN A 166 -1.96 24.13 -4.49
CA ASN A 166 -2.66 23.43 -5.56
C ASN A 166 -2.05 23.59 -6.97
N ARG A 167 -0.81 24.09 -7.08
CA ARG A 167 -0.17 24.40 -8.36
C ARG A 167 0.65 23.25 -8.92
N TYR A 168 1.37 22.51 -8.08
CA TYR A 168 2.25 21.44 -8.52
C TYR A 168 1.70 20.07 -8.10
N ALA A 169 2.02 19.06 -8.88
CA ALA A 169 1.83 17.66 -8.51
C ALA A 169 3.17 16.92 -8.61
N ALA A 170 3.66 16.40 -7.49
CA ALA A 170 4.73 15.41 -7.50
C ALA A 170 4.10 14.04 -7.77
N TYR A 171 4.69 13.22 -8.62
CA TYR A 171 4.15 11.90 -8.94
C TYR A 171 5.26 10.92 -9.31
N THR A 172 5.00 9.63 -9.11
CA THR A 172 5.92 8.54 -9.44
C THR A 172 5.38 7.65 -10.54
N PHE A 173 6.26 7.26 -11.46
CA PHE A 173 5.93 6.30 -12.52
C PHE A 173 7.14 5.45 -12.92
N ASN A 174 6.90 4.36 -13.64
CA ASN A 174 7.96 3.65 -14.37
C ASN A 174 7.43 3.00 -15.66
N THR A 175 8.36 2.66 -16.56
CA THR A 175 8.07 2.04 -17.86
C THR A 175 8.62 0.62 -17.99
N THR A 176 9.18 0.07 -16.91
CA THR A 176 9.79 -1.26 -16.89
C THR A 176 8.84 -2.34 -16.39
N GLY A 177 7.75 -1.94 -15.71
CA GLY A 177 6.88 -2.86 -14.97
C GLY A 177 7.48 -3.30 -13.63
N SER A 178 8.58 -2.68 -13.19
CA SER A 178 9.18 -2.93 -11.88
C SER A 178 8.30 -2.37 -10.77
N TYR A 179 8.09 -3.10 -9.67
CA TYR A 179 7.40 -2.59 -8.49
C TYR A 179 8.32 -1.88 -7.49
N ALA A 180 9.57 -1.61 -7.88
CA ALA A 180 10.58 -1.05 -6.99
C ALA A 180 11.34 0.16 -7.57
N GLU A 181 11.24 0.40 -8.88
CA GLU A 181 12.03 1.41 -9.58
C GLU A 181 11.14 2.51 -10.12
N PHE A 182 10.77 3.44 -9.25
CA PHE A 182 9.95 4.58 -9.63
C PHE A 182 10.77 5.84 -9.84
N THR A 183 10.40 6.57 -10.90
CA THR A 183 10.93 7.89 -11.18
C THR A 183 9.93 8.94 -10.72
N LEU A 184 10.35 9.84 -9.83
CA LEU A 184 9.59 11.00 -9.42
C LEU A 184 9.74 12.13 -10.44
N LYS A 185 8.61 12.73 -10.80
CA LYS A 185 8.51 13.97 -11.57
C LYS A 185 7.62 14.98 -10.87
N ILE A 186 7.71 16.23 -11.28
CA ILE A 186 6.87 17.32 -10.78
C ILE A 186 6.21 18.00 -11.97
N ARG A 187 4.88 18.08 -11.96
CA ARG A 187 4.07 18.75 -12.98
C ARG A 187 3.55 20.09 -12.48
N ASP A 188 3.65 21.14 -13.30
CA ASP A 188 2.92 22.39 -13.06
C ASP A 188 1.50 22.24 -13.64
N LEU A 189 0.51 22.12 -12.75
CA LEU A 189 -0.90 21.91 -13.09
C LEU A 189 -1.53 23.10 -13.80
N SER A 190 -0.94 24.30 -13.71
CA SER A 190 -1.43 25.47 -14.45
C SER A 190 -1.12 25.41 -15.95
N THR A 191 -0.09 24.65 -16.33
CA THR A 191 0.35 24.50 -17.72
C THR A 191 0.17 23.09 -18.26
N GLY A 192 0.03 22.10 -17.37
CA GLY A 192 0.03 20.67 -17.72
C GLY A 192 1.41 20.13 -18.08
N THR A 193 2.49 20.90 -17.86
CA THR A 193 3.86 20.52 -18.25
C THR A 193 4.70 20.06 -17.07
N ASP A 194 5.54 19.06 -17.29
CA ASP A 194 6.50 18.59 -16.29
C ASP A 194 7.68 19.59 -16.18
N LEU A 195 8.11 19.87 -14.95
CA LEU A 195 9.36 20.58 -14.69
C LEU A 195 10.56 19.76 -15.20
N PRO A 196 11.68 20.39 -15.59
CA PRO A 196 12.82 19.71 -16.22
C PRO A 196 13.70 18.98 -15.20
N TYR A 197 13.11 18.07 -14.45
CA TYR A 197 13.75 17.30 -13.39
C TYR A 197 13.08 15.93 -13.23
N ALA A 198 13.90 14.93 -12.91
CA ALA A 198 13.47 13.57 -12.64
C ALA A 198 14.38 12.95 -11.58
N ILE A 199 13.79 12.25 -10.61
CA ILE A 199 14.52 11.52 -9.56
C ILE A 199 14.25 10.05 -9.72
N GLU A 200 15.30 9.27 -9.94
CA GLU A 200 15.16 7.82 -9.99
C GLU A 200 15.14 7.21 -8.58
N LYS A 201 14.55 6.02 -8.47
CA LYS A 201 14.54 5.17 -7.27
C LYS A 201 13.84 5.81 -6.06
N VAL A 202 12.87 6.68 -6.31
CA VAL A 202 12.06 7.26 -5.22
C VAL A 202 11.13 6.20 -4.63
N GLN A 203 10.94 6.26 -3.32
CA GLN A 203 10.17 5.28 -2.53
C GLN A 203 9.08 5.92 -1.65
N SER A 204 9.16 7.23 -1.42
CA SER A 204 8.12 8.06 -0.80
C SER A 204 8.52 9.53 -0.94
N PHE A 205 7.55 10.45 -0.85
CA PHE A 205 7.79 11.88 -0.89
C PHE A 205 6.71 12.66 -0.15
N ALA A 206 7.05 13.88 0.25
CA ALA A 206 6.18 14.77 1.01
C ALA A 206 6.47 16.24 0.67
N TRP A 207 5.45 17.01 0.29
CA TRP A 207 5.57 18.47 0.16
C TRP A 207 5.69 19.14 1.54
N ALA A 208 6.58 20.12 1.63
CA ALA A 208 6.54 21.10 2.72
C ALA A 208 5.38 22.09 2.52
N ALA A 209 5.06 22.84 3.58
CA ALA A 209 3.96 23.82 3.56
C ALA A 209 4.22 25.02 2.62
N ASP A 210 5.46 25.24 2.19
CA ASP A 210 5.87 26.38 1.35
C ASP A 210 5.57 26.20 -0.16
N SER A 211 5.06 25.03 -0.57
CA SER A 211 4.80 24.65 -1.97
C SER A 211 6.02 24.74 -2.90
N LYS A 212 7.23 24.75 -2.34
CA LYS A 212 8.50 24.90 -3.06
C LYS A 212 9.54 23.87 -2.66
N THR A 213 9.36 23.23 -1.52
CA THR A 213 10.27 22.25 -0.98
C THR A 213 9.59 20.88 -0.95
N LEU A 214 10.23 19.89 -1.58
CA LEU A 214 9.79 18.50 -1.59
C LEU A 214 10.83 17.65 -0.86
N PHE A 215 10.39 16.82 0.06
CA PHE A 215 11.23 15.78 0.66
C PHE A 215 10.95 14.46 -0.04
N TYR A 216 11.98 13.66 -0.27
CA TYR A 216 11.82 12.34 -0.90
C TYR A 216 12.84 11.34 -0.36
N VAL A 217 12.48 10.06 -0.40
CA VAL A 217 13.34 8.93 -0.03
C VAL A 217 13.78 8.18 -1.27
N ILE A 218 15.06 7.81 -1.33
CA ILE A 218 15.57 6.89 -2.35
C ILE A 218 15.89 5.50 -1.80
N GLY A 219 15.73 4.50 -2.67
CA GLY A 219 16.18 3.13 -2.46
C GLY A 219 17.66 2.91 -2.77
N ASN A 220 18.30 1.95 -2.09
CA ASN A 220 19.62 1.45 -2.46
C ASN A 220 19.56 0.41 -3.61
N GLU A 221 20.65 -0.29 -3.89
CA GLU A 221 20.70 -1.32 -4.96
C GLU A 221 19.76 -2.51 -4.72
N SER A 222 19.42 -2.80 -3.46
CA SER A 222 18.44 -3.81 -3.06
C SER A 222 17.02 -3.23 -2.92
N PHE A 223 16.81 -2.00 -3.41
CA PHE A 223 15.57 -1.24 -3.28
C PHE A 223 15.14 -0.95 -1.83
N ARG A 224 16.06 -1.06 -0.86
CA ARG A 224 15.79 -0.67 0.53
C ARG A 224 15.73 0.86 0.63
N PRO A 225 14.61 1.47 1.02
CA PRO A 225 14.53 2.91 1.22
C PRO A 225 15.35 3.31 2.44
N PHE A 226 16.33 4.20 2.27
CA PHE A 226 17.31 4.46 3.33
C PHE A 226 17.76 5.90 3.49
N LYS A 227 17.55 6.76 2.49
CA LYS A 227 18.12 8.11 2.49
C LYS A 227 17.09 9.13 2.07
N VAL A 228 16.95 10.18 2.88
CA VAL A 228 16.01 11.27 2.68
C VAL A 228 16.75 12.47 2.13
N PHE A 229 16.20 13.07 1.10
CA PHE A 229 16.70 14.29 0.47
C PHE A 229 15.65 15.40 0.54
N ARG A 230 16.14 16.63 0.48
CA ARG A 230 15.35 17.84 0.32
C ARG A 230 15.63 18.45 -1.05
N HIS A 231 14.60 18.51 -1.88
CA HIS A 231 14.59 19.20 -3.17
C HIS A 231 13.92 20.56 -3.04
N ARG A 232 14.52 21.59 -3.65
CA ARG A 232 13.94 22.94 -3.72
C ARG A 232 13.67 23.30 -5.18
N LEU A 233 12.41 23.59 -5.49
CA LEU A 233 11.99 23.96 -6.83
C LEU A 233 12.80 25.14 -7.36
N ASN A 234 13.20 25.06 -8.63
CA ASN A 234 13.94 26.10 -9.35
C ASN A 234 15.27 26.51 -8.68
N SER A 235 15.80 25.68 -7.76
CA SER A 235 17.13 25.87 -7.21
C SER A 235 18.19 25.31 -8.18
N PRO A 236 19.27 26.05 -8.49
CA PRO A 236 20.37 25.52 -9.30
C PRO A 236 21.28 24.55 -8.51
N GLY A 237 21.09 24.45 -7.19
CA GLY A 237 21.87 23.57 -6.32
C GLY A 237 21.44 22.10 -6.41
N LYS A 238 22.32 21.20 -5.97
CA LYS A 238 21.97 19.79 -5.78
C LYS A 238 21.04 19.62 -4.58
N ASP A 239 20.21 18.59 -4.63
CA ASP A 239 19.34 18.22 -3.52
C ASP A 239 20.15 17.84 -2.29
N VAL A 240 19.67 18.26 -1.11
CA VAL A 240 20.43 18.17 0.15
C VAL A 240 20.03 16.88 0.88
N PRO A 241 20.98 16.00 1.23
CA PRO A 241 20.67 14.86 2.08
C PRO A 241 20.38 15.33 3.50
N VAL A 242 19.21 14.96 4.06
CA VAL A 242 18.78 15.38 5.40
C VAL A 242 18.75 14.25 6.43
N PHE A 243 18.71 13.00 5.97
CA PHE A 243 18.76 11.82 6.85
C PHE A 243 19.26 10.58 6.09
N GLU A 244 19.93 9.67 6.79
CA GLU A 244 20.37 8.37 6.27
C GLU A 244 20.27 7.30 7.37
N GLU A 245 19.58 6.20 7.07
CA GLU A 245 19.49 5.01 7.92
C GLU A 245 20.56 4.00 7.51
N LYS A 246 21.53 3.82 8.41
CA LYS A 246 22.70 2.97 8.20
C LYS A 246 22.44 1.51 8.59
N ASP A 247 21.46 1.25 9.45
CA ASP A 247 21.08 -0.11 9.81
C ASP A 247 20.20 -0.70 8.70
N GLU A 248 20.71 -1.75 8.04
CA GLU A 248 20.03 -2.41 6.92
C GLU A 248 18.73 -3.13 7.32
N MET A 249 18.49 -3.34 8.61
CA MET A 249 17.22 -3.89 9.10
C MET A 249 16.07 -2.88 9.05
N PHE A 250 16.36 -1.59 8.85
CA PHE A 250 15.37 -0.52 8.88
C PHE A 250 15.09 0.04 7.49
N ASN A 251 13.81 0.25 7.21
CA ASN A 251 13.32 1.01 6.07
C ASN A 251 13.00 2.44 6.50
N VAL A 252 13.07 3.37 5.56
CA VAL A 252 12.79 4.81 5.78
C VAL A 252 11.62 5.25 4.90
N SER A 253 10.71 6.06 5.43
CA SER A 253 9.73 6.81 4.64
C SER A 253 9.71 8.27 5.06
N VAL A 254 9.19 9.13 4.18
CA VAL A 254 8.86 10.52 4.50
C VAL A 254 7.40 10.79 4.15
N GLU A 255 6.68 11.42 5.07
CA GLU A 255 5.25 11.75 4.92
C GLU A 255 4.91 13.02 5.74
N LYS A 256 3.67 13.48 5.67
CA LYS A 256 3.13 14.53 6.57
C LYS A 256 2.22 13.90 7.62
N THR A 257 2.10 14.54 8.78
CA THR A 257 0.96 14.28 9.66
C THR A 257 -0.34 14.61 8.93
N LEU A 258 -1.46 13.96 9.28
CA LEU A 258 -2.78 14.27 8.71
C LEU A 258 -3.15 15.76 8.86
N SER A 259 -2.69 16.39 9.94
CA SER A 259 -2.82 17.83 10.21
C SER A 259 -1.95 18.72 9.32
N GLU A 260 -1.03 18.14 8.56
CA GLU A 260 -0.05 18.79 7.67
C GLU A 260 0.95 19.73 8.36
N ASP A 261 0.90 19.84 9.70
CA ASP A 261 1.77 20.73 10.48
C ASP A 261 3.22 20.21 10.58
N TYR A 262 3.42 18.89 10.49
CA TYR A 262 4.74 18.26 10.56
C TYR A 262 5.01 17.36 9.36
N LEU A 263 6.25 17.41 8.90
CA LEU A 263 6.89 16.36 8.11
C LEU A 263 7.45 15.31 9.07
N MET A 264 7.28 14.04 8.70
CA MET A 264 7.72 12.88 9.48
C MET A 264 8.71 12.07 8.66
N ILE A 265 9.88 11.79 9.24
CA ILE A 265 10.70 10.66 8.80
C ILE A 265 10.38 9.50 9.73
N HIS A 266 9.77 8.46 9.18
CA HIS A 266 9.54 7.21 9.90
C HIS A 266 10.62 6.21 9.51
N THR A 267 11.21 5.56 10.51
CA THR A 267 12.14 4.46 10.30
C THR A 267 11.63 3.23 11.03
N SER A 268 11.62 2.08 10.38
CA SER A 268 11.11 0.85 11.00
C SER A 268 11.81 -0.40 10.50
N SER A 269 12.10 -1.30 11.43
CA SER A 269 12.34 -2.72 11.18
C SER A 269 11.07 -3.53 11.50
N PHE A 270 11.14 -4.86 11.41
CA PHE A 270 10.01 -5.72 11.78
C PHE A 270 9.50 -5.51 13.22
N THR A 271 10.38 -5.09 14.13
CA THR A 271 10.09 -5.07 15.58
C THR A 271 10.37 -3.73 16.26
N THR A 272 10.93 -2.75 15.55
CA THR A 272 11.40 -1.49 16.16
C THR A 272 11.11 -0.31 15.23
N SER A 273 10.68 0.83 15.77
CA SER A 273 10.53 2.07 15.00
C SER A 273 11.10 3.31 15.68
N GLU A 274 11.33 4.36 14.89
CA GLU A 274 11.67 5.73 15.31
C GLU A 274 10.95 6.73 14.41
N VAL A 275 10.39 7.78 15.00
CA VAL A 275 9.84 8.93 14.27
C VAL A 275 10.72 10.15 14.50
N ARG A 276 10.99 10.91 13.44
CA ARG A 276 11.61 12.23 13.50
C ARG A 276 10.68 13.25 12.88
N LEU A 277 10.58 14.42 13.51
CA LEU A 277 9.63 15.46 13.14
C LEU A 277 10.36 16.76 12.74
N LEU A 278 9.82 17.41 11.73
CA LEU A 278 10.19 18.77 11.30
C LEU A 278 8.89 19.53 11.03
N LYS A 279 8.78 20.79 11.48
CA LYS A 279 7.61 21.62 11.12
C LYS A 279 7.56 21.83 9.60
N ALA A 280 6.42 21.59 8.99
CA ALA A 280 6.25 21.69 7.54
C ALA A 280 6.45 23.14 7.03
N THR A 281 6.24 24.13 7.89
CA THR A 281 6.45 25.56 7.61
C THR A 281 7.92 26.02 7.71
N GLU A 282 8.80 25.18 8.26
CA GLU A 282 10.22 25.48 8.45
C GLU A 282 11.10 24.44 7.70
N PRO A 283 10.93 24.24 6.38
CA PRO A 283 11.52 23.10 5.66
C PRO A 283 13.06 23.13 5.56
N GLU A 284 13.69 24.28 5.83
CA GLU A 284 15.14 24.38 5.91
C GLU A 284 15.71 23.87 7.25
N GLY A 285 14.86 23.64 8.25
CA GLY A 285 15.24 23.15 9.57
C GLY A 285 15.71 21.69 9.58
N SER A 286 15.95 21.18 10.80
CA SER A 286 16.46 19.83 11.04
C SER A 286 15.40 18.92 11.66
N PHE A 287 15.30 17.70 11.15
CA PHE A 287 14.45 16.66 11.75
C PHE A 287 14.94 16.29 13.15
N THR A 288 14.03 16.35 14.12
CA THR A 288 14.33 16.03 15.52
C THR A 288 13.67 14.71 15.90
N VAL A 289 14.41 13.82 16.57
CA VAL A 289 13.89 12.55 17.07
C VAL A 289 12.75 12.82 18.06
N PHE A 290 11.58 12.21 17.83
CA PHE A 290 10.45 12.28 18.74
C PHE A 290 10.76 11.54 20.04
N ALA A 291 11.07 10.25 19.96
CA ALA A 291 11.59 9.45 21.06
C ALA A 291 12.62 8.44 20.52
N PRO A 292 13.79 8.28 21.16
CA PRO A 292 14.81 7.33 20.69
C PRO A 292 14.25 5.91 20.58
N ARG A 293 14.58 5.20 19.49
CA ARG A 293 14.12 3.82 19.31
C ARG A 293 14.65 2.90 20.40
N ARG A 294 13.85 1.89 20.73
CA ARG A 294 14.21 0.82 21.67
C ARG A 294 13.87 -0.52 21.02
N LYS A 295 14.81 -1.47 21.07
CA LYS A 295 14.63 -2.79 20.46
C LYS A 295 13.34 -3.46 20.95
N GLY A 296 12.52 -3.94 20.02
CA GLY A 296 11.26 -4.63 20.32
C GLY A 296 10.07 -3.70 20.58
N ILE A 297 10.25 -2.38 20.45
CA ILE A 297 9.18 -1.40 20.60
C ILE A 297 8.86 -0.77 19.25
N ARG A 298 7.59 -0.92 18.84
CA ARG A 298 7.02 -0.22 17.70
C ARG A 298 6.08 0.87 18.20
N TYR A 299 6.25 2.06 17.66
CA TYR A 299 5.33 3.16 17.84
C TYR A 299 5.17 3.98 16.55
N SER A 300 4.01 4.59 16.38
CA SER A 300 3.77 5.67 15.40
C SER A 300 3.26 6.91 16.12
N VAL A 301 3.30 8.06 15.47
CA VAL A 301 2.97 9.35 16.07
C VAL A 301 2.03 10.10 15.15
N GLU A 302 0.91 10.54 15.72
CA GLU A 302 -0.03 11.45 15.08
C GLU A 302 -0.06 12.79 15.84
N TYR A 303 -0.23 13.89 15.12
CA TYR A 303 -0.26 15.24 15.71
C TYR A 303 -1.65 15.88 15.66
N HIS A 304 -2.08 16.40 16.80
CA HIS A 304 -3.32 17.15 16.98
C HIS A 304 -3.03 18.56 17.51
N ARG A 305 -3.47 19.58 16.76
CA ARG A 305 -3.16 21.01 17.01
C ARG A 305 -3.44 21.51 18.43
N GLU A 306 -4.48 21.01 19.08
CA GLU A 306 -4.83 21.42 20.46
C GLU A 306 -4.43 20.44 21.56
N LYS A 307 -4.04 19.21 21.23
CA LYS A 307 -3.86 18.12 22.20
C LYS A 307 -2.43 17.58 22.26
N GLY A 308 -1.58 17.99 21.31
CA GLY A 308 -0.24 17.45 21.17
C GLY A 308 -0.26 16.15 20.37
N PHE A 309 0.46 15.16 20.85
CA PHE A 309 0.69 13.91 20.11
C PHE A 309 -0.17 12.77 20.63
N TYR A 310 -0.66 11.96 19.71
CA TYR A 310 -1.21 10.63 19.98
C TYR A 310 -0.23 9.59 19.46
N ILE A 311 -0.06 8.51 20.21
CA ILE A 311 0.98 7.52 19.95
C ILE A 311 0.33 6.14 19.97
N TYR A 312 0.35 5.45 18.84
CA TYR A 312 0.19 4.00 18.85
C TYR A 312 1.45 3.39 19.42
N TYR A 313 1.33 2.49 20.39
CA TYR A 313 2.46 1.84 21.05
C TYR A 313 2.24 0.34 21.14
N GLN A 314 3.26 -0.44 20.79
CA GLN A 314 3.29 -1.89 20.87
C GLN A 314 4.68 -2.39 21.30
N ASP A 315 4.70 -3.38 22.19
CA ASP A 315 5.87 -4.19 22.51
C ASP A 315 5.50 -5.69 22.59
N GLU A 316 6.44 -6.53 23.01
CA GLU A 316 6.25 -7.98 23.12
C GLU A 316 5.12 -8.38 24.10
N THR A 317 4.85 -7.56 25.12
CA THR A 317 3.82 -7.83 26.13
C THR A 317 2.45 -7.24 25.76
N LEU A 318 2.45 -6.17 24.95
CA LEU A 318 1.26 -5.46 24.50
C LEU A 318 1.07 -5.63 22.99
N ASN A 319 1.04 -6.88 22.53
CA ASN A 319 1.10 -7.22 21.09
C ASN A 319 -0.11 -6.75 20.25
N ASN A 320 -1.23 -6.41 20.90
CA ASN A 320 -2.40 -5.82 20.25
C ASN A 320 -2.39 -4.28 20.26
N GLY A 321 -1.36 -3.68 20.86
CA GLY A 321 -1.15 -2.24 20.91
C GLY A 321 -2.03 -1.53 21.94
N ARG A 322 -1.70 -0.26 22.17
CA ARG A 322 -2.46 0.71 22.98
C ARG A 322 -2.27 2.12 22.41
N ILE A 323 -3.12 3.06 22.82
CA ILE A 323 -2.98 4.47 22.45
C ILE A 323 -2.59 5.30 23.66
N LEU A 324 -1.53 6.08 23.49
CA LEU A 324 -0.99 7.02 24.47
C LEU A 324 -1.11 8.46 23.95
N THR A 325 -0.95 9.43 24.84
CA THR A 325 -0.83 10.85 24.51
C THR A 325 0.45 11.44 25.08
N ALA A 326 0.97 12.46 24.42
CA ALA A 326 2.09 13.26 24.88
C ALA A 326 1.85 14.75 24.59
N PRO A 327 2.36 15.66 25.45
CA PRO A 327 2.29 17.09 25.16
C PRO A 327 3.05 17.43 23.86
N GLU A 328 2.74 18.58 23.26
CA GLU A 328 3.47 19.10 22.09
C GLU A 328 4.88 19.56 22.48
N LYS A 329 5.77 18.60 22.66
CA LYS A 329 7.18 18.82 22.99
C LYS A 329 8.03 17.79 22.25
N ILE A 330 9.01 18.28 21.51
CA ILE A 330 9.96 17.46 20.77
C ILE A 330 11.38 17.86 21.22
N PRO A 331 12.25 16.93 21.65
CA PRO A 331 11.97 15.51 21.89
C PRO A 331 10.91 15.28 22.97
N SER A 332 10.10 14.25 22.78
CA SER A 332 9.10 13.76 23.72
C SER A 332 9.74 12.81 24.72
N ASP A 333 9.35 12.92 25.98
CA ASP A 333 9.79 12.02 27.05
C ASP A 333 8.78 10.87 27.19
N PRO A 334 9.16 9.60 26.91
CA PRO A 334 8.27 8.47 27.08
C PRO A 334 7.71 8.30 28.50
N ALA A 335 8.39 8.82 29.52
CA ALA A 335 7.87 8.80 30.90
C ALA A 335 6.69 9.77 31.10
N ALA A 336 6.54 10.77 30.24
CA ALA A 336 5.43 11.71 30.27
C ALA A 336 4.20 11.22 29.47
N TRP A 337 4.30 10.08 28.79
CA TRP A 337 3.21 9.54 27.99
C TRP A 337 2.07 9.01 28.86
N LYS A 338 0.84 9.37 28.52
CA LYS A 338 -0.36 9.00 29.27
C LYS A 338 -1.24 8.10 28.45
N GLU A 339 -1.59 6.94 28.99
CA GLU A 339 -2.50 6.01 28.35
C GLU A 339 -3.92 6.59 28.29
N ILE A 340 -4.54 6.49 27.11
CA ILE A 340 -5.92 6.93 26.88
C ILE A 340 -6.81 5.79 26.36
N ILE A 341 -6.22 4.82 25.66
CA ILE A 341 -6.90 3.58 25.23
C ILE A 341 -5.96 2.44 25.62
N ALA A 342 -6.36 1.68 26.64
CA ALA A 342 -5.60 0.56 27.16
C ALA A 342 -5.48 -0.58 26.15
N HIS A 343 -4.46 -1.41 26.34
CA HIS A 343 -4.31 -2.67 25.61
C HIS A 343 -5.45 -3.65 25.94
N ASP A 344 -5.98 -4.31 24.91
CA ASP A 344 -6.98 -5.35 25.02
C ASP A 344 -6.50 -6.64 24.31
N PRO A 345 -6.36 -7.78 25.02
CA PRO A 345 -5.91 -9.04 24.40
C PRO A 345 -6.88 -9.59 23.36
N ALA A 346 -8.14 -9.15 23.33
CA ALA A 346 -9.14 -9.57 22.36
C ALA A 346 -9.25 -8.65 21.13
N VAL A 347 -8.65 -7.45 21.18
CA VAL A 347 -8.79 -6.42 20.14
C VAL A 347 -7.43 -5.96 19.67
N LYS A 348 -7.05 -6.33 18.46
CA LYS A 348 -5.81 -5.84 17.84
C LYS A 348 -6.05 -4.48 17.19
N ILE A 349 -5.31 -3.46 17.62
CA ILE A 349 -5.25 -2.16 16.93
C ILE A 349 -4.31 -2.29 15.73
N GLN A 350 -4.80 -1.92 14.55
CA GLN A 350 -4.09 -2.00 13.28
C GLN A 350 -3.74 -0.63 12.69
N GLY A 351 -4.45 0.42 13.07
CA GLY A 351 -4.22 1.78 12.61
C GLY A 351 -4.91 2.81 13.52
N LEU A 352 -4.46 4.06 13.44
CA LEU A 352 -4.95 5.19 14.19
C LEU A 352 -4.94 6.42 13.28
N ASP A 353 -6.11 7.02 13.08
CA ASP A 353 -6.23 8.35 12.50
C ASP A 353 -6.68 9.35 13.57
N VAL A 354 -6.11 10.56 13.53
CA VAL A 354 -6.39 11.61 14.52
C VAL A 354 -6.91 12.86 13.81
N PHE A 355 -8.23 13.01 13.81
CA PHE A 355 -8.91 14.17 13.25
C PHE A 355 -9.07 15.28 14.30
N ALA A 356 -9.52 16.46 13.86
CA ALA A 356 -9.74 17.62 14.72
C ALA A 356 -10.71 17.40 15.89
N ARG A 357 -11.60 16.39 15.82
CA ARG A 357 -12.67 16.17 16.80
C ARG A 357 -12.70 14.76 17.40
N HIS A 358 -12.03 13.80 16.79
CA HIS A 358 -12.18 12.39 17.13
C HIS A 358 -10.97 11.58 16.67
N LEU A 359 -10.82 10.40 17.24
CA LEU A 359 -9.87 9.38 16.81
C LEU A 359 -10.64 8.28 16.09
N VAL A 360 -10.05 7.71 15.05
CA VAL A 360 -10.57 6.50 14.42
C VAL A 360 -9.52 5.40 14.54
N LEU A 361 -9.91 4.30 15.19
CA LEU A 361 -9.08 3.12 15.30
C LEU A 361 -9.56 2.06 14.33
N PHE A 362 -8.65 1.63 13.47
CA PHE A 362 -8.84 0.42 12.69
C PHE A 362 -8.40 -0.78 13.53
N ILE A 363 -9.29 -1.75 13.71
CA ILE A 363 -9.10 -2.87 14.64
C ILE A 363 -9.36 -4.22 13.99
N ARG A 364 -8.92 -5.29 14.65
CA ARG A 364 -9.29 -6.66 14.32
C ARG A 364 -9.69 -7.44 15.56
N THR A 365 -10.85 -8.08 15.48
CA THR A 365 -11.43 -8.91 16.55
C THR A 365 -11.96 -10.21 15.95
N GLN A 366 -11.62 -11.36 16.55
CA GLN A 366 -12.07 -12.68 16.08
C GLN A 366 -11.83 -12.94 14.57
N GLY A 367 -10.78 -12.35 14.00
CA GLY A 367 -10.43 -12.46 12.59
C GLY A 367 -11.09 -11.41 11.67
N LEU A 368 -12.11 -10.68 12.13
CA LEU A 368 -12.81 -9.66 11.36
C LEU A 368 -12.20 -8.27 11.59
N THR A 369 -12.09 -7.48 10.53
CA THR A 369 -11.71 -6.06 10.60
C THR A 369 -12.86 -5.23 11.14
N GLY A 370 -12.58 -4.13 11.83
CA GLY A 370 -13.59 -3.22 12.36
C GLY A 370 -13.07 -1.79 12.51
N ILE A 371 -14.01 -0.86 12.73
CA ILE A 371 -13.71 0.56 12.95
C ILE A 371 -14.36 1.00 14.26
N ARG A 372 -13.58 1.66 15.10
CA ARG A 372 -14.06 2.28 16.34
C ARG A 372 -13.72 3.76 16.36
N ILE A 373 -14.70 4.58 16.74
CA ILE A 373 -14.59 6.03 16.84
C ILE A 373 -14.52 6.38 18.33
N TYR A 374 -13.49 7.14 18.69
CA TYR A 374 -13.24 7.59 20.05
C TYR A 374 -13.22 9.12 20.12
N GLY A 375 -13.65 9.66 21.25
CA GLY A 375 -13.38 11.06 21.57
C GLY A 375 -11.88 11.29 21.79
N LEU A 376 -11.44 12.55 21.68
CA LEU A 376 -10.04 12.95 21.91
C LEU A 376 -9.52 12.58 23.31
N ASN A 377 -10.41 12.31 24.26
CA ASN A 377 -10.09 11.84 25.62
C ASN A 377 -9.93 10.32 25.75
N GLY A 378 -10.05 9.56 24.65
CA GLY A 378 -9.98 8.09 24.64
C GLY A 378 -11.28 7.38 25.02
N GLN A 379 -12.40 8.10 25.18
CA GLN A 379 -13.70 7.46 25.42
C GLN A 379 -14.29 6.93 24.11
N LEU A 380 -14.68 5.65 24.09
CA LEU A 380 -15.37 5.05 22.96
C LEU A 380 -16.71 5.75 22.74
N GLN A 381 -16.91 6.30 21.54
CA GLN A 381 -18.16 6.96 21.15
C GLN A 381 -19.02 6.05 20.29
N HIS A 382 -18.40 5.35 19.35
CA HIS A 382 -19.12 4.50 18.41
C HIS A 382 -18.25 3.32 17.93
N GLU A 383 -18.88 2.17 17.71
CA GLU A 383 -18.27 1.03 17.02
C GLU A 383 -19.14 0.71 15.82
N ILE A 384 -18.53 0.73 14.62
CA ILE A 384 -19.24 0.44 13.38
C ILE A 384 -19.51 -1.06 13.34
N ARG A 385 -20.79 -1.42 13.29
CA ARG A 385 -21.26 -2.81 13.28
C ARG A 385 -21.88 -3.16 11.94
N PHE A 386 -21.59 -4.36 11.49
CA PHE A 386 -22.11 -4.93 10.25
C PHE A 386 -23.06 -6.08 10.60
N PRO A 387 -24.23 -6.18 9.94
CA PRO A 387 -25.17 -7.27 10.16
C PRO A 387 -24.64 -8.61 9.62
N GLU A 388 -23.72 -8.59 8.66
CA GLU A 388 -23.13 -9.78 8.07
C GLU A 388 -22.23 -10.51 9.08
N PRO A 389 -22.28 -11.85 9.15
CA PRO A 389 -21.42 -12.62 10.06
C PRO A 389 -19.97 -12.68 9.59
N VAL A 390 -19.70 -12.40 8.32
CA VAL A 390 -18.36 -12.35 7.71
C VAL A 390 -18.32 -11.17 6.76
N TYR A 391 -17.38 -10.27 6.98
CA TYR A 391 -17.20 -9.05 6.19
C TYR A 391 -15.73 -8.61 6.24
N THR A 392 -15.41 -7.63 5.42
CA THR A 392 -14.17 -6.86 5.54
C THR A 392 -14.52 -5.39 5.42
N VAL A 393 -13.90 -4.58 6.26
CA VAL A 393 -13.95 -3.13 6.22
C VAL A 393 -12.51 -2.63 6.30
N SER A 394 -12.20 -1.55 5.60
CA SER A 394 -10.89 -0.91 5.61
C SER A 394 -11.08 0.59 5.41
N PRO A 395 -10.19 1.43 5.95
CA PRO A 395 -10.19 2.84 5.61
C PRO A 395 -9.92 3.05 4.11
N TYR A 396 -10.48 4.13 3.58
CA TYR A 396 -10.12 4.72 2.30
C TYR A 396 -9.37 6.05 2.51
N SER A 397 -9.25 6.87 1.48
CA SER A 397 -8.56 8.16 1.56
C SER A 397 -9.34 9.17 2.42
N ASN A 398 -8.68 9.69 3.46
CA ASN A 398 -9.22 10.67 4.40
C ASN A 398 -8.22 11.83 4.64
N PRO A 399 -7.84 12.61 3.62
CA PRO A 399 -6.71 13.54 3.69
C PRO A 399 -7.00 14.85 4.44
N GLU A 400 -8.26 15.16 4.74
CA GLU A 400 -8.63 16.36 5.50
C GLU A 400 -8.64 16.10 7.00
N TYR A 401 -7.83 16.88 7.74
CA TYR A 401 -7.77 16.83 9.20
C TYR A 401 -9.09 17.21 9.88
N ASP A 402 -9.79 18.20 9.32
CA ASP A 402 -11.07 18.68 9.83
C ASP A 402 -12.21 18.19 8.92
N GLN A 403 -12.63 16.94 9.12
CA GLN A 403 -13.78 16.37 8.44
C GLN A 403 -14.75 15.68 9.41
N ASN A 404 -16.00 15.53 8.95
CA ASN A 404 -17.08 14.87 9.69
C ASN A 404 -17.51 13.55 9.05
N VAL A 405 -16.81 13.13 7.99
CA VAL A 405 -17.05 11.89 7.26
C VAL A 405 -15.76 11.10 7.29
N TYR A 406 -15.85 9.83 7.61
CA TYR A 406 -14.75 8.88 7.51
C TYR A 406 -15.07 7.90 6.39
N ARG A 407 -14.10 7.67 5.50
CA ARG A 407 -14.23 6.81 4.34
C ARG A 407 -13.49 5.50 4.53
#